data_AF-A0A535X7A2-F1
#
_entry.id   AF-A0A535X7A2-F1
#
_cell.length_a   1.000
_cell.length_b   1.000
_cell.length_c   1.000
_cell.angle_alpha   90.00
_cell.angle_beta   90.00
_cell.angle_gamma   90.00
#
_symmetry.space_group_name_H-M   'P 1'
#
loop_
_entity.id
_entity.type
_entity.pdbx_description
1 polymer ?
#
loop_
_entity_poly.entity_id
_entity_poly.type
_entity_poly.pdbx_seq_one_letter_code
_entity_poly.pdbx_strand_id
1 'polypeptide(L)' 'MWSGGKDSALALLRARSRGLDVSRLLNFYDPATDRVRFHATRADLIHAQADAIGIELRQLGTP' A
#
# COMPACT_ATOMS: atom_id res chain seq x y z
N MET A 1 -0.38 -4.06 5.96
CA MET A 1 -0.30 -4.34 4.51
C MET A 1 -1.18 -3.34 3.77
N TRP A 2 -0.65 -2.70 2.74
CA TRP A 2 -1.33 -1.73 1.90
C TRP A 2 -1.72 -2.40 0.57
N SER A 3 -3.03 -2.59 0.34
CA SER A 3 -3.54 -3.15 -0.93
C SER A 3 -3.95 -2.06 -1.92
N GLY A 4 -3.98 -0.80 -1.47
CA GLY A 4 -4.53 0.34 -2.20
C GLY A 4 -6.05 0.44 -2.19
N GLY A 5 -6.73 -0.51 -1.54
CA GLY A 5 -8.18 -0.53 -1.37
C GLY A 5 -8.63 0.08 -0.04
N LYS A 6 -9.96 0.31 0.05
CA LYS A 6 -10.65 0.92 1.20
C LYS A 6 -10.31 0.28 2.55
N ASP A 7 -10.13 -1.04 2.59
CA ASP A 7 -9.92 -1.77 3.84
C ASP A 7 -8.53 -1.49 4.42
N SER A 8 -7.51 -1.37 3.55
CA SER A 8 -6.17 -0.97 3.98
C SER A 8 -6.09 0.51 4.38
N ALA A 9 -6.87 1.38 3.72
CA ALA A 9 -7.00 2.78 4.09
C ALA A 9 -7.68 2.94 5.47
N LEU A 10 -8.75 2.19 5.72
CA LEU A 10 -9.43 2.17 7.02
C LEU A 10 -8.54 1.62 8.13
N ALA A 11 -7.72 0.60 7.84
CA ALA A 11 -6.75 0.07 8.80
C ALA A 11 -5.70 1.13 9.18
N LEU A 12 -5.16 1.87 8.20
CA LEU A 12 -4.23 2.97 8.44
C LEU A 12 -4.87 4.07 9.30
N LEU A 13 -6.09 4.48 8.97
CA LEU A 13 -6.83 5.49 9.74
C LEU A 13 -7.00 5.06 11.21
N ARG A 14 -7.41 3.81 11.45
CA ARG A 14 -7.59 3.25 12.80
C ARG A 14 -6.28 3.10 13.57
N ALA A 15 -5.18 2.78 12.89
CA ALA A 15 -3.87 2.71 13.53
C ALA A 15 -3.43 4.09 14.03
N ARG A 16 -3.52 5.11 13.17
CA ARG A 16 -3.23 6.51 13.52
C ARG A 16 -4.12 7.02 14.65
N SER A 17 -5.43 6.73 14.61
CA SER A 17 -6.36 7.16 15.67
C SER A 17 -6.09 6.52 17.04
N ARG A 18 -5.35 5.40 17.07
CA ARG A 18 -4.90 4.73 18.30
C ARG A 18 -3.51 5.19 18.75
N GLY A 19 -2.93 6.19 18.09
CA GLY A 19 -1.59 6.69 18.41
C GLY A 19 -0.45 5.80 17.94
N LEU A 20 -0.69 4.85 17.02
CA LEU A 20 0.38 4.06 16.45
C LEU A 20 1.15 4.89 15.41
N ASP A 21 2.47 4.86 15.52
CA ASP A 21 3.35 5.41 14.49
C ASP A 21 3.44 4.44 13.31
N VAL A 22 2.86 4.83 12.17
CA VAL A 22 2.88 4.06 10.93
C VAL A 22 3.84 4.72 9.96
N SER A 23 5.10 4.31 10.03
CA SER A 23 6.20 4.90 9.24
C SER A 23 6.33 4.33 7.83
N ARG A 24 5.69 3.20 7.53
CA ARG A 24 5.83 2.52 6.22
C ARG A 24 4.56 1.77 5.79
N LEU A 25 4.27 1.83 4.49
CA LEU A 25 3.30 1.00 3.80
C LEU A 25 4.01 -0.19 3.13
N LEU A 26 3.42 -1.38 3.21
CA LEU A 26 3.96 -2.60 2.59
C LEU A 26 2.98 -3.16 1.56
N ASN A 27 3.40 -3.28 0.31
CA ASN A 27 2.58 -3.78 -0.80
C ASN A 27 3.31 -4.88 -1.58
N PHE A 28 2.54 -5.83 -2.13
CA PHE A 28 3.06 -6.94 -2.94
C PHE A 28 2.46 -6.89 -4.33
N TYR A 29 3.29 -7.09 -5.34
CA TYR A 29 2.91 -7.04 -6.74
C TYR A 29 3.56 -8.17 -7.52
N ASP A 30 2.96 -8.50 -8.65
CA ASP A 30 3.53 -9.39 -9.67
C ASP A 30 4.47 -8.58 -10.57
N PRO A 31 5.79 -8.86 -10.59
CA PRO A 31 6.75 -8.17 -11.45
C PRO A 31 6.49 -8.34 -12.95
N ALA A 32 5.85 -9.43 -13.37
CA ALA A 32 5.59 -9.70 -14.79
C ALA A 32 4.48 -8.80 -15.35
N THR A 33 3.52 -8.42 -14.52
CA THR A 33 2.36 -7.61 -14.92
C THR A 33 2.36 -6.19 -14.34
N ASP A 34 3.30 -5.89 -13.44
CA ASP A 34 3.39 -4.65 -12.67
C ASP A 34 2.08 -4.31 -11.92
N ARG A 35 1.44 -5.36 -11.39
CA ARG A 35 0.12 -5.26 -10.77
C ARG A 35 0.07 -5.88 -9.38
N VAL A 36 -0.69 -5.23 -8.50
CA VAL A 36 -0.95 -5.71 -7.14
C VAL A 36 -1.73 -7.02 -7.19
N ARG A 37 -1.29 -8.01 -6.41
CA ARG A 37 -1.81 -9.40 -6.43
C ARG A 37 -3.30 -9.54 -6.09
N PHE A 38 -3.90 -8.57 -5.39
CA PHE A 38 -5.27 -8.68 -4.85
C PHE A 38 -6.32 -7.97 -5.70
N HIS A 39 -5.94 -6.93 -6.44
CA HIS A 39 -6.86 -6.05 -7.14
C HIS A 39 -6.42 -5.70 -8.56
N ALA A 40 -5.29 -6.26 -9.02
CA ALA A 40 -4.69 -6.00 -10.32
C ALA A 40 -4.47 -4.50 -10.62
N THR A 41 -4.43 -3.66 -9.57
CA THR A 41 -4.08 -2.24 -9.63
C THR A 41 -2.63 -2.10 -10.04
N ARG A 42 -2.31 -1.12 -10.88
CA ARG A 42 -0.92 -0.84 -11.27
C ARG A 42 -0.08 -0.46 -10.05
N ALA A 43 1.17 -0.90 -10.01
CA ALA A 43 2.11 -0.55 -8.94
C ALA A 43 2.28 0.98 -8.81
N ASP A 44 2.34 1.70 -9.94
CA ASP A 44 2.45 3.17 -9.97
C ASP A 44 1.31 3.89 -9.21
N LEU A 45 0.09 3.35 -9.24
CA LEU A 45 -1.03 3.94 -8.51
C LEU A 45 -0.88 3.77 -7.00
N ILE A 46 -0.24 2.69 -6.56
CA ILE A 46 0.07 2.47 -5.14
C ILE A 46 1.16 3.44 -4.69
N HIS A 47 2.15 3.71 -5.53
CA HIS A 47 3.14 4.78 -5.31
C HIS A 47 2.46 6.14 -5.13
N ALA A 48 1.60 6.54 -6.08
CA ALA A 48 0.89 7.81 -6.00
C ALA A 48 0.01 7.93 -4.73
N GLN A 49 -0.60 6.84 -4.28
CA GLN A 49 -1.34 6.82 -3.01
C GLN A 49 -0.42 7.04 -1.81
N ALA A 50 0.74 6.36 -1.77
CA ALA A 50 1.69 6.51 -0.67
C ALA A 50 2.27 7.93 -0.59
N ASP A 51 2.59 8.52 -1.74
CA ASP A 51 3.04 9.90 -1.86
C ASP A 51 1.96 10.88 -1.34
N ALA A 52 0.70 10.69 -1.74
CA ALA A 52 -0.42 11.50 -1.28
C ALA A 52 -0.69 11.36 0.24
N ILE A 53 -0.40 10.18 0.81
CA ILE A 53 -0.54 9.91 2.24
C ILE A 53 0.66 10.44 3.05
N GLY A 54 1.80 10.67 2.38
CA GLY A 54 3.05 11.08 3.01
C GLY A 54 3.71 9.97 3.85
N ILE A 55 3.56 8.70 3.46
CA ILE A 55 4.21 7.57 4.13
C ILE A 55 5.06 6.81 3.11
N GLU A 56 6.27 6.41 3.51
CA GLU A 56 7.17 5.62 2.67
C GLU A 56 6.52 4.29 2.23
N LEU A 57 6.59 3.98 0.93
CA LEU A 57 6.13 2.70 0.39
C LEU A 57 7.29 1.73 0.19
N ARG A 58 7.12 0.51 0.70
CA ARG A 58 7.92 -0.66 0.32
C ARG A 58 7.07 -1.59 -0.55
N GLN A 59 7.40 -1.67 -1.83
CA GLN A 59 6.88 -2.71 -2.71
C GLN A 59 7.83 -3.91 -2.77
N LEU A 60 7.24 -5.10 -2.73
CA LEU A 60 7.94 -6.37 -2.87
C LEU A 60 7.36 -7.13 -4.06
N GLY A 61 8.20 -7.35 -5.07
CA GLY A 61 7.89 -8.24 -6.18
C GLY A 61 7.89 -9.68 -5.69
N THR A 62 6.77 -10.38 -5.87
CA THR A 62 6.68 -11.81 -5.56
C THR A 62 6.48 -12.60 -6.84
N PRO A 63 7.15 -13.76 -7.00
CA PRO A 63 6.90 -14.65 -8.14
C PRO A 63 5.48 -15.21 -8.11
#